data_AF-A0A7W4DYY1-F1
#
_entry.id   AF-A0A7W4DYY1-F1
#
_cell.length_a   1.000
_cell.length_b   1.000
_cell.length_c   1.000
_cell.angle_alpha   90.00
_cell.angle_beta   90.00
_cell.angle_gamma   90.00
#
_symmetry.space_group_name_H-M   'P 1'
#
loop_
_entity.id
_entity.type
_entity.pdbx_description
1 polymer ?
#
loop_
_entity_poly.entity_id
_entity_poly.type
_entity_poly.pdbx_seq_one_letter_code
_entity_poly.pdbx_strand_id
1 'polypeptide(L)'
;MGNRLGGDSLEMYVVALHCSMSSGLYHYQVRDNALECLRQGDCTQLLLEMIQAEPYVDLTSGSVVLFITGCVERQMIKYGERAYRFMQNEVGSVTRMVTLIAEALELGSCILGGYNDDGLNDFLQVDGVFESVQSVMVVGKER
;
A
#
# COMPACT_ATOMS: atom_id res chain seq x y z
N MET A 1 10.07 14.12 10.40
CA MET A 1 8.71 13.89 10.93
C MET A 1 7.78 14.92 10.30
N GLY A 2 7.36 14.64 9.06
CA GLY A 2 6.36 15.43 8.35
C GLY A 2 4.99 15.23 8.97
N ASN A 3 4.18 16.28 8.94
CA ASN A 3 2.90 16.40 9.60
C ASN A 3 1.85 15.45 8.98
N ARG A 4 1.86 14.15 9.38
CA ARG A 4 0.87 13.13 8.98
C ARG A 4 -0.51 13.32 9.66
N LEU A 5 -0.83 14.51 10.18
CA LEU A 5 -2.04 14.78 10.99
C LEU A 5 -3.28 15.02 10.09
N GLY A 6 -3.62 14.00 9.30
CA GLY A 6 -4.53 14.11 8.18
C GLY A 6 -5.99 13.75 8.40
N GLY A 7 -6.53 13.32 9.55
CA GLY A 7 -7.97 12.98 9.68
C GLY A 7 -8.48 11.75 8.90
N ASP A 8 -7.89 11.44 7.75
CA ASP A 8 -8.17 10.24 6.97
C ASP A 8 -7.62 9.01 7.69
N SER A 9 -8.38 7.93 7.63
CA SER A 9 -8.10 6.66 8.31
C SER A 9 -7.14 5.76 7.57
N LEU A 10 -6.94 6.00 6.28
CA LEU A 10 -6.08 5.20 5.42
C LEU A 10 -4.96 6.08 4.88
N GLU A 11 -3.77 5.50 4.81
CA GLU A 11 -2.63 6.11 4.12
C GLU A 11 -2.21 5.17 2.99
N MET A 12 -1.63 5.74 1.92
CA MET A 12 -1.19 4.97 0.75
C MET A 12 0.30 5.15 0.51
N TYR A 13 0.97 4.02 0.33
CA TYR A 13 2.37 3.95 -0.01
C TYR A 13 2.54 3.22 -1.33
N VAL A 14 3.56 3.62 -2.08
CA VAL A 14 3.81 3.16 -3.44
C VAL A 14 5.27 2.79 -3.55
N VAL A 15 5.57 1.55 -3.89
CA VAL A 15 6.90 1.16 -4.37
C VAL A 15 6.89 1.15 -5.88
N ALA A 16 7.65 2.07 -6.48
CA ALA A 16 7.90 2.09 -7.91
C ALA A 16 9.03 1.11 -8.25
N LEU A 17 8.76 0.16 -9.16
CA LEU A 17 9.71 -0.84 -9.63
C LEU A 17 10.07 -0.57 -11.10
N HIS A 18 9.16 -0.93 -12.00
CA HIS A 18 9.32 -0.82 -13.46
C HIS A 18 8.25 0.10 -14.06
N CYS A 19 8.36 1.40 -13.79
CA CYS A 19 7.50 2.43 -14.35
C CYS A 19 8.30 3.69 -14.73
N SER A 20 7.63 4.76 -15.15
CA SER A 20 8.27 6.02 -15.55
C SER A 20 8.86 6.82 -14.38
N MET A 21 8.55 6.45 -13.15
CA MET A 21 9.12 7.04 -11.94
C MET A 21 10.45 6.38 -11.61
N SER A 22 11.33 7.12 -10.92
CA SER A 22 12.53 6.53 -10.35
C SER A 22 12.16 5.45 -9.32
N SER A 23 12.87 4.31 -9.31
CA SER A 23 12.56 3.23 -8.38
C SER A 23 12.76 3.68 -6.93
N GLY A 24 11.81 3.34 -6.06
CA GLY A 24 11.82 3.79 -4.67
C GLY A 24 10.48 3.59 -3.95
N LEU A 25 10.48 3.86 -2.65
CA LEU A 25 9.31 3.92 -1.79
C LEU A 25 8.83 5.37 -1.67
N TYR A 26 7.54 5.55 -1.92
CA TYR A 26 6.84 6.83 -1.89
C TYR A 26 5.63 6.77 -0.95
N HIS A 27 5.28 7.89 -0.33
CA HIS A 27 4.02 8.10 0.38
C HIS A 27 3.16 9.11 -0.37
N TYR A 28 1.86 8.81 -0.49
CA TYR A 28 0.93 9.69 -1.18
C TYR A 28 0.37 10.75 -0.23
N GLN A 29 0.71 12.01 -0.54
CA GLN A 29 0.25 13.17 0.19
C GLN A 29 -1.06 13.68 -0.41
N VAL A 30 -2.19 13.33 0.22
CA VAL A 30 -3.55 13.65 -0.24
C VAL A 30 -3.73 15.15 -0.46
N ARG A 31 -3.25 15.98 0.49
CA ARG A 31 -3.44 17.44 0.46
C ARG A 31 -2.85 18.09 -0.78
N ASP A 32 -1.65 17.67 -1.15
CA ASP A 32 -0.88 18.27 -2.24
C ASP A 32 -0.98 17.47 -3.54
N ASN A 33 -1.72 16.34 -3.52
CA ASN A 33 -1.82 15.37 -4.60
C ASN A 33 -0.43 15.01 -5.18
N ALA A 34 0.49 14.65 -4.27
CA ALA A 34 1.89 14.44 -4.61
C ALA A 34 2.43 13.16 -3.98
N LEU A 35 3.52 12.64 -4.54
CA LEU A 35 4.26 11.51 -3.99
C LEU A 35 5.53 12.03 -3.31
N GLU A 36 5.62 11.86 -1.99
CA GLU A 36 6.82 12.13 -1.21
C GLU A 36 7.75 10.92 -1.30
N CYS A 37 8.97 11.10 -1.81
CA CYS A 37 9.98 10.04 -1.83
C CYS A 37 10.51 9.81 -0.41
N LEU A 38 10.24 8.63 0.15
CA LEU A 38 10.73 8.23 1.48
C LEU A 38 12.07 7.48 1.38
N ARG A 39 12.25 6.70 0.32
CA ARG A 39 13.47 5.95 0.04
C ARG A 39 13.69 5.84 -1.45
N GLN A 40 14.83 6.32 -1.95
CA GLN A 40 15.21 6.10 -3.34
C GLN A 40 15.95 4.77 -3.49
N GLY A 41 15.75 4.08 -4.61
CA GLY A 41 16.47 2.86 -4.97
C GLY A 41 15.56 1.66 -5.19
N ASP A 42 16.13 0.61 -5.77
CA ASP A 42 15.42 -0.65 -6.00
C ASP A 42 15.11 -1.37 -4.67
N CYS A 43 13.84 -1.66 -4.44
CA CYS A 43 13.35 -2.36 -3.25
C CYS A 43 12.92 -3.80 -3.54
N THR A 44 13.09 -4.30 -4.77
CA THR A 44 12.56 -5.60 -5.22
C THR A 44 12.98 -6.74 -4.30
N GLN A 45 14.27 -6.85 -3.98
CA GLN A 45 14.78 -7.95 -3.15
C GLN A 45 14.18 -7.95 -1.74
N LEU A 46 14.04 -6.76 -1.12
CA LEU A 46 13.41 -6.63 0.19
C LEU A 46 11.93 -7.05 0.13
N LEU A 47 11.22 -6.66 -0.93
CA LEU A 47 9.82 -7.03 -1.11
C LEU A 47 9.64 -8.54 -1.30
N LEU A 48 10.53 -9.21 -2.05
CA LEU A 48 10.50 -10.66 -2.24
C LEU A 48 10.69 -11.44 -0.94
N GLU A 49 11.42 -10.88 0.03
CA GLU A 49 11.61 -11.50 1.35
C GLU A 49 10.37 -11.39 2.24
N MET A 50 9.52 -10.39 1.99
CA MET A 50 8.36 -10.06 2.84
C MET A 50 7.02 -10.44 2.22
N ILE A 51 6.93 -10.58 0.90
CA ILE A 51 5.68 -10.83 0.17
C ILE A 51 5.70 -12.23 -0.47
N GLN A 52 4.66 -13.01 -0.19
CA GLN A 52 4.47 -14.37 -0.71
C GLN A 52 3.45 -14.34 -1.86
N ALA A 53 3.93 -14.09 -3.08
CA ALA A 53 3.07 -13.92 -4.26
C ALA A 53 3.23 -15.05 -5.31
N GLU A 54 4.33 -15.79 -5.27
CA GLU A 54 4.60 -16.92 -6.15
C GLU A 54 3.65 -18.11 -5.89
N PRO A 55 3.26 -18.90 -6.90
CA PRO A 55 3.66 -18.78 -8.32
C PRO A 55 2.73 -17.86 -9.16
N TYR A 56 1.81 -17.14 -8.52
CA TYR A 56 0.71 -16.47 -9.21
C TYR A 56 1.06 -15.07 -9.71
N VAL A 57 1.91 -14.36 -8.97
CA VAL A 57 2.34 -13.01 -9.32
C VAL A 57 3.87 -12.95 -9.26
N ASP A 58 4.47 -12.67 -10.40
CA ASP A 58 5.89 -12.38 -10.52
C ASP A 58 6.16 -10.92 -10.14
N LEU A 59 6.54 -10.71 -8.88
CA LEU A 59 6.87 -9.38 -8.35
C LEU A 59 8.06 -8.73 -9.08
N THR A 60 8.96 -9.52 -9.68
CA THR A 60 10.16 -9.00 -10.35
C THR A 60 9.87 -8.34 -11.68
N SER A 61 8.69 -8.60 -12.26
CA SER A 61 8.21 -7.92 -13.47
C SER A 61 7.07 -6.94 -13.20
N GLY A 62 6.67 -6.77 -11.93
CA GLY A 62 5.64 -5.81 -11.51
C GLY A 62 6.08 -4.36 -11.74
N SER A 63 5.13 -3.49 -12.11
CA SER A 63 5.45 -2.06 -12.30
C SER A 63 5.45 -1.31 -10.97
N VAL A 64 4.44 -1.57 -10.13
CA VAL A 64 4.22 -0.87 -8.87
C VAL A 64 3.64 -1.83 -7.83
N VAL A 65 4.06 -1.67 -6.57
CA VAL A 65 3.41 -2.29 -5.41
C VAL A 65 2.78 -1.20 -4.55
N LEU A 66 1.49 -1.30 -4.32
CA LEU A 66 0.69 -0.41 -3.49
C LEU A 66 0.48 -1.03 -2.12
N PHE A 67 0.67 -0.24 -1.08
CA PHE A 67 0.36 -0.59 0.31
C PHE A 67 -0.69 0.37 0.82
N ILE A 68 -1.72 -0.16 1.44
CA ILE A 68 -2.71 0.63 2.18
C ILE A 68 -2.50 0.32 3.64
N THR A 69 -2.15 1.34 4.43
CA THR A 69 -2.10 1.25 5.89
C THR A 69 -3.37 1.83 6.49
N GLY A 70 -3.71 1.37 7.69
CA GLY A 70 -4.89 1.81 8.42
C GLY A 70 -4.52 2.40 9.77
N CYS A 71 -4.90 3.66 10.00
CA CYS A 71 -4.79 4.37 11.27
C CYS A 71 -6.00 4.06 12.17
N VAL A 72 -5.95 2.98 12.96
CA VAL A 72 -7.08 2.53 13.79
C VAL A 72 -7.48 3.56 14.85
N GLU A 73 -6.51 4.27 15.42
CA GLU A 73 -6.74 5.28 16.45
C GLU A 73 -7.71 6.38 15.98
N ARG A 74 -7.56 6.85 14.74
CA ARG A 74 -8.40 7.91 14.15
C ARG A 74 -9.86 7.49 14.07
N GLN A 75 -10.10 6.23 13.71
CA GLN A 75 -11.46 5.66 13.58
C GLN A 75 -12.05 5.30 14.94
N MET A 76 -11.23 4.93 15.93
CA MET A 76 -11.68 4.62 17.29
C MET A 76 -12.34 5.82 17.98
N ILE A 77 -11.89 7.04 17.70
CA ILE A 77 -12.50 8.26 18.26
C ILE A 77 -14.02 8.32 17.98
N LYS A 78 -14.44 7.90 16.79
CA LYS A 78 -15.84 7.98 16.36
C LYS A 78 -16.60 6.66 16.55
N TYR A 79 -15.94 5.52 16.37
CA TYR A 79 -16.61 4.22 16.23
C TYR A 79 -16.19 3.18 17.29
N GLY A 80 -15.25 3.51 18.18
CA GLY A 80 -14.75 2.62 19.23
C GLY A 80 -14.31 1.26 18.68
N GLU A 81 -14.71 0.18 19.33
CA GLU A 81 -14.41 -1.21 18.95
C GLU A 81 -14.80 -1.59 17.51
N ARG A 82 -15.71 -0.85 16.87
CA ARG A 82 -16.13 -1.11 15.49
C ARG A 82 -15.21 -0.46 14.45
N ALA A 83 -14.29 0.40 14.88
CA ALA A 83 -13.34 1.11 14.02
C ALA A 83 -12.63 0.17 13.04
N TYR A 84 -12.11 -0.96 13.54
CA TYR A 84 -11.40 -1.93 12.70
C TYR A 84 -12.29 -2.47 11.57
N ARG A 85 -13.56 -2.81 11.86
CA ARG A 85 -14.49 -3.34 10.84
C ARG A 85 -14.81 -2.30 9.77
N PHE A 86 -14.96 -1.03 10.14
CA PHE A 86 -15.22 0.03 9.18
C PHE A 86 -13.98 0.38 8.36
N MET A 87 -12.81 0.39 8.99
CA MET A 87 -11.54 0.53 8.27
C MET A 87 -11.38 -0.58 7.22
N GLN A 88 -11.65 -1.85 7.55
CA GLN A 88 -11.57 -2.93 6.56
C GLN A 88 -12.53 -2.75 5.38
N ASN A 89 -13.73 -2.19 5.63
CA ASN A 89 -14.64 -1.85 4.53
C ASN A 89 -14.09 -0.73 3.63
N GLU A 90 -13.41 0.26 4.21
CA GLU A 90 -12.74 1.33 3.45
C GLU A 90 -11.57 0.76 2.64
N VAL A 91 -10.72 -0.08 3.24
CA VAL A 91 -9.61 -0.77 2.56
C VAL A 91 -10.12 -1.59 1.39
N GLY A 92 -11.17 -2.39 1.59
CA GLY A 92 -11.80 -3.18 0.53
C GLY A 92 -12.39 -2.31 -0.60
N SER A 93 -12.93 -1.14 -0.26
CA SER A 93 -13.47 -0.20 -1.24
C SER A 93 -12.36 0.43 -2.08
N VAL A 94 -11.28 0.89 -1.45
CA VAL A 94 -10.12 1.48 -2.13
C VAL A 94 -9.43 0.47 -3.03
N THR A 95 -9.11 -0.72 -2.51
CA THR A 95 -8.45 -1.78 -3.31
C THR A 95 -9.26 -2.16 -4.54
N ARG A 96 -10.59 -2.32 -4.40
CA ARG A 96 -11.47 -2.56 -5.54
C ARG A 96 -11.48 -1.41 -6.54
N MET A 97 -11.48 -0.16 -6.08
CA MET A 97 -11.41 1.00 -6.98
C MET A 97 -10.11 0.97 -7.79
N VAL A 98 -8.98 0.68 -7.14
CA VAL A 98 -7.70 0.52 -7.84
C VAL A 98 -7.76 -0.61 -8.87
N THR A 99 -8.31 -1.78 -8.53
CA THR A 99 -8.50 -2.89 -9.49
C THR A 99 -9.31 -2.45 -10.71
N LEU A 100 -10.43 -1.76 -10.49
CA LEU A 100 -11.31 -1.31 -11.59
C LEU A 100 -10.65 -0.24 -12.46
N ILE A 101 -9.84 0.64 -11.86
CA ILE A 101 -9.06 1.64 -12.60
C ILE A 101 -7.96 0.95 -13.41
N ALA A 102 -7.26 -0.03 -12.83
CA ALA A 102 -6.25 -0.80 -13.54
C ALA A 102 -6.85 -1.52 -14.76
N GLU A 103 -7.99 -2.20 -14.57
CA GLU A 103 -8.74 -2.85 -15.65
C GLU A 103 -9.13 -1.85 -16.75
N ALA A 104 -9.66 -0.68 -16.39
CA ALA A 104 -10.04 0.35 -17.34
C ALA A 104 -8.85 0.96 -18.11
N LEU A 105 -7.63 0.80 -17.58
CA LEU A 105 -6.37 1.23 -18.20
C LEU A 105 -5.65 0.07 -18.91
N GLU A 106 -6.28 -1.10 -19.05
CA GLU A 106 -5.70 -2.31 -19.65
C GLU A 106 -4.41 -2.75 -18.91
N LEU A 107 -4.44 -2.65 -17.57
CA LEU A 107 -3.37 -3.08 -16.67
C LEU A 107 -3.82 -4.28 -15.84
N GLY A 108 -2.88 -5.17 -15.55
CA GLY A 108 -3.08 -6.23 -14.56
C GLY A 108 -2.98 -5.69 -13.14
N SER A 109 -3.84 -6.18 -12.25
CA SER A 109 -3.73 -5.93 -10.81
C SER A 109 -4.03 -7.17 -9.99
N CYS A 110 -3.36 -7.32 -8.85
CA CYS A 110 -3.58 -8.44 -7.94
C CYS A 110 -3.42 -7.98 -6.49
N ILE A 111 -4.46 -8.20 -5.67
CA ILE A 111 -4.40 -8.01 -4.23
C ILE A 111 -3.74 -9.25 -3.64
N LEU A 112 -2.71 -9.04 -2.82
CA LEU A 112 -1.96 -10.09 -2.16
C LEU A 112 -2.43 -10.22 -0.71
N GLY A 113 -2.64 -11.44 -0.24
CA GLY A 113 -2.96 -11.73 1.16
C GLY A 113 -1.84 -12.43 1.94
N GLY A 114 -0.78 -12.85 1.26
CA GLY A 114 0.37 -13.51 1.88
C GLY A 114 1.56 -12.57 1.99
N TYR A 115 1.85 -12.07 3.18
CA TYR A 115 3.02 -11.26 3.47
C TYR A 115 3.35 -11.29 4.97
N ASN A 116 4.55 -10.83 5.34
CA ASN A 116 4.98 -10.62 6.71
C ASN A 116 4.59 -9.20 7.16
N ASP A 117 3.53 -9.08 7.98
CA ASP A 117 3.03 -7.80 8.48
C ASP A 117 4.11 -6.98 9.20
N ASP A 118 4.85 -7.58 10.13
CA ASP A 118 5.89 -6.89 10.90
C ASP A 118 7.00 -6.38 9.99
N GLY A 119 7.44 -7.22 9.04
CA GLY A 119 8.45 -6.83 8.06
C GLY A 119 8.00 -5.66 7.19
N LEU A 120 6.75 -5.67 6.73
CA LEU A 120 6.21 -4.56 5.93
C LEU A 120 6.00 -3.29 6.75
N ASN A 121 5.53 -3.41 7.99
CA ASN A 121 5.39 -2.27 8.90
C ASN A 121 6.75 -1.60 9.15
N ASP A 122 7.79 -2.38 9.42
CA ASP A 122 9.17 -1.91 9.56
C ASP A 122 9.67 -1.26 8.27
N PHE A 123 9.42 -1.88 7.11
CA PHE A 123 9.82 -1.34 5.82
C PHE A 123 9.20 0.04 5.53
N LEU A 124 7.91 0.20 5.84
CA LEU A 124 7.16 1.45 5.69
C LEU A 124 7.40 2.47 6.82
N GLN A 125 8.10 2.06 7.88
CA GLN A 125 8.34 2.87 9.08
C GLN A 125 7.03 3.32 9.74
N VAL A 126 6.11 2.37 9.92
CA VAL A 126 4.87 2.52 10.69
C VAL A 126 4.93 1.64 11.95
N ASP A 127 4.16 1.98 12.98
CA ASP A 127 4.33 1.37 14.32
C ASP A 127 3.75 -0.04 14.46
N GLY A 128 2.91 -0.50 13.51
CA GLY A 128 2.29 -1.82 13.56
C GLY A 128 1.14 -1.95 14.57
N VAL A 129 0.86 -0.90 15.36
CA VAL A 129 -0.12 -0.89 16.46
C VAL A 129 -1.28 0.06 16.14
N PHE A 130 -0.99 1.34 15.95
CA PHE A 130 -1.98 2.35 15.59
C PHE A 130 -2.05 2.58 14.09
N GLU A 131 -0.94 2.41 13.38
CA GLU A 131 -0.87 2.37 11.92
C GLU A 131 -0.18 1.08 11.46
N SER A 132 -0.88 0.28 10.67
CA SER A 132 -0.34 -0.98 10.13
C SER A 132 -0.85 -1.28 8.73
N VAL A 133 -0.08 -2.05 7.97
CA VAL A 133 -0.46 -2.51 6.62
C VAL A 133 -1.74 -3.34 6.70
N GLN A 134 -2.74 -2.95 5.90
CA GLN A 134 -4.02 -3.66 5.78
C GLN A 134 -4.23 -4.31 4.42
N SER A 135 -3.52 -3.84 3.40
CA SER A 135 -3.55 -4.45 2.07
C SER A 135 -2.27 -4.19 1.30
N VAL A 136 -1.87 -5.18 0.52
CA VAL A 136 -0.79 -5.11 -0.46
C VAL A 136 -1.37 -5.46 -1.82
N MET A 137 -1.05 -4.68 -2.85
CA MET A 137 -1.52 -4.90 -4.20
C MET A 137 -0.40 -4.65 -5.19
N VAL A 138 -0.29 -5.49 -6.21
CA VAL A 138 0.61 -5.30 -7.34
C VAL A 138 -0.19 -4.77 -8.53
N VAL A 139 0.37 -3.81 -9.24
CA VAL A 139 -0.16 -3.28 -10.51
C VAL A 139 0.95 -3.30 -11.55
N GLY A 140 0.63 -3.75 -12.77
CA GLY A 140 1.59 -3.87 -13.85
C GLY A 140 0.91 -4.11 -15.21
N LYS A 141 1.71 -4.36 -16.24
CA LYS A 141 1.15 -4.74 -17.54
C LYS A 141 0.54 -6.13 -17.47
N GLU A 142 -0.63 -6.29 -18.09
CA GLU A 142 -1.20 -7.61 -18.33
C GLU A 142 -0.28 -8.38 -19.31
N ARG A 143 -0.05 -9.67 -19.04
CA ARG A 143 0.86 -10.53 -19.82
C ARG A 143 0.25 -10.94 -21.15
#